data_AF-E1WSE8-F1
#
_entry.id   AF-E1WSE8-F1
#
_cell.length_a   1.000
_cell.length_b   1.000
_cell.length_c   1.000
_cell.angle_alpha   90.00
_cell.angle_beta   90.00
_cell.angle_gamma   90.00
#
_symmetry.space_group_name_H-M   'P 1'
#
loop_
_entity.id
_entity.type
_entity.pdbx_description
1 polymer ?
#
loop_
_entity_poly.entity_id
_entity_poly.type
_entity_poly.pdbx_seq_one_letter_code
_entity_poly.pdbx_strand_id
1 'polypeptide(L)'
;MKHFTGILFLLLLCFSCTPVHDAPLEQALTLAGDNRKELQQVLGHYEGDSLKHKAACFLIENMIGKGTIRYLLRESDSCYIQQEPEPDLTCITADYLIENIDLAFEVWQKYPWCKQLSFREFCRNILPYRLKQEPLDRWRSYYYTRYKMTVDSLARAGATMREIVFFFNSQHGKKYLHDAAKIPGDFSIELIEKLGGGTCDHLALNAVQLMRAVGIPLNLDILPYHGKVNGGHAYNSFTDENGKFFYFSPYEREPERNQWIAPLVQRVCYERQPEPKIGRNRWNAQLANRLLKEVTAEYYLSDSVRLPVHTSDTVAYIATFNRGAFKVVSQGRVESNSVLHRVLPYGLLYFQMADKKGKLVPTGNPFVMTPDSIHFITPIRQTTVLNGILTYDVKRVLELGDEAYTLYYWKDGWQPVKEVTSKDSRTLDFGEVPVRSLFLVCGNTYMGRMQRPFLLEDGKPVYY
;
A
#
# COMPACT_ATOMS: atom_id res chain seq x y z
N MET A 1 29.64 -68.88 -45.28
CA MET A 1 28.33 -68.76 -44.62
C MET A 1 28.41 -67.51 -43.74
N LYS A 2 27.77 -66.39 -44.13
CA LYS A 2 26.43 -65.94 -43.65
C LYS A 2 26.49 -65.58 -42.14
N HIS A 3 26.26 -64.39 -41.57
CA HIS A 3 25.59 -63.11 -41.88
C HIS A 3 26.21 -62.03 -40.92
N PHE A 4 26.47 -60.76 -41.29
CA PHE A 4 25.62 -59.55 -41.34
C PHE A 4 24.98 -59.06 -40.02
N THR A 5 25.02 -57.72 -39.84
CA THR A 5 24.39 -56.82 -38.83
C THR A 5 25.20 -56.59 -37.54
N GLY A 6 25.67 -55.40 -37.14
CA GLY A 6 25.33 -54.01 -37.47
C GLY A 6 24.48 -53.38 -36.35
N ILE A 7 24.71 -52.10 -36.03
CA ILE A 7 23.91 -51.17 -35.16
C ILE A 7 24.37 -51.17 -33.69
N LEU A 8 24.59 -50.05 -32.97
CA LEU A 8 24.62 -48.61 -33.24
C LEU A 8 25.04 -47.96 -31.91
N PHE A 9 26.10 -47.16 -31.90
CA PHE A 9 26.47 -46.33 -30.76
C PHE A 9 25.42 -45.21 -30.65
N LEU A 10 24.47 -45.33 -29.72
CA LEU A 10 23.50 -44.28 -29.44
C LEU A 10 24.16 -43.24 -28.51
N LEU A 11 24.71 -42.19 -29.13
CA LEU A 11 24.98 -40.92 -28.47
C LEU A 11 23.65 -40.34 -27.96
N LEU A 12 23.36 -40.52 -26.68
CA LEU A 12 22.32 -39.78 -25.97
C LEU A 12 22.82 -38.34 -25.75
N LEU A 13 22.69 -37.53 -26.80
CA LEU A 13 22.58 -36.07 -26.67
C LEU A 13 21.25 -35.78 -25.98
N CYS A 14 21.27 -35.72 -24.65
CA CYS A 14 20.17 -35.14 -23.89
C CYS A 14 20.12 -33.63 -24.18
N PHE A 15 19.44 -33.26 -25.26
CA PHE A 15 18.84 -31.94 -25.38
C PHE A 15 17.80 -31.80 -24.25
N SER A 16 18.21 -31.25 -23.11
CA SER A 16 17.28 -30.69 -22.15
C SER A 16 16.73 -29.39 -22.72
N CYS A 17 15.86 -29.49 -23.71
CA CYS A 17 14.95 -28.40 -24.03
C CYS A 17 13.91 -28.36 -22.91
N THR A 18 14.24 -27.67 -21.81
CA THR A 18 13.19 -27.09 -20.97
C THR A 18 12.34 -26.19 -21.86
N PRO A 19 11.00 -26.18 -21.71
CA PRO A 19 10.20 -25.20 -22.43
C PRO A 19 10.69 -23.82 -22.01
N VAL A 20 11.16 -23.06 -23.00
CA VAL A 20 11.45 -21.64 -22.85
C VAL A 20 10.11 -20.99 -22.51
N HIS A 21 9.82 -20.87 -21.21
CA HIS A 21 9.12 -19.68 -20.78
C HIS A 21 10.01 -18.54 -21.25
N ASP A 22 9.55 -17.76 -22.23
CA ASP A 22 10.28 -16.59 -22.72
C ASP A 22 10.83 -15.83 -21.51
N ALA A 23 12.15 -15.62 -21.49
CA ALA A 23 12.79 -14.89 -20.39
C ALA A 23 12.03 -13.56 -20.21
N PRO A 24 11.80 -13.08 -18.96
CA PRO A 24 10.98 -11.89 -18.69
C PRO A 24 11.26 -10.67 -19.60
N LEU A 25 12.52 -10.51 -20.01
CA LEU A 25 12.96 -9.52 -20.99
C LEU A 25 12.37 -9.73 -22.39
N GLU A 26 12.46 -10.92 -22.98
CA GLU A 26 11.89 -11.21 -24.31
C GLU A 26 10.36 -11.11 -24.31
N GLN A 27 9.71 -11.49 -23.20
CA GLN A 27 8.28 -11.27 -23.04
C GLN A 27 7.93 -9.78 -23.12
N ALA A 28 8.67 -8.93 -22.41
CA ALA A 28 8.50 -7.48 -22.45
C ALA A 28 8.75 -6.92 -23.87
N LEU A 29 9.83 -7.34 -24.54
CA LEU A 29 10.16 -6.91 -25.90
C LEU A 29 9.10 -7.34 -26.92
N THR A 30 8.50 -8.52 -26.75
CA THR A 30 7.41 -9.00 -27.61
C THR A 30 6.14 -8.18 -27.40
N LEU A 31 5.77 -7.91 -26.15
CA LEU A 31 4.60 -7.11 -25.79
C LEU A 31 4.72 -5.62 -26.17
N ALA A 32 5.94 -5.12 -26.41
CA ALA A 32 6.19 -3.75 -26.84
C ALA A 32 5.73 -3.47 -28.29
N GLY A 33 5.52 -4.51 -29.11
CA GLY A 33 5.10 -4.35 -30.51
C GLY A 33 6.06 -3.44 -31.29
N ASP A 34 5.52 -2.41 -31.95
CA ASP A 34 6.29 -1.44 -32.73
C ASP A 34 7.33 -0.66 -31.90
N ASN A 35 7.10 -0.53 -30.58
CA ASN A 35 8.00 0.15 -29.67
C ASN A 35 9.20 -0.72 -29.24
N ARG A 36 9.26 -1.99 -29.66
CA ARG A 36 10.40 -2.89 -29.40
C ARG A 36 11.74 -2.25 -29.79
N LYS A 37 11.76 -1.46 -30.87
CA LYS A 37 12.97 -0.76 -31.36
C LYS A 37 13.56 0.21 -30.33
N GLU A 38 12.72 0.93 -29.59
CA GLU A 38 13.16 1.86 -28.54
C GLU A 38 13.80 1.09 -27.39
N LEU A 39 13.17 0.00 -26.95
CA LEU A 39 13.70 -0.85 -25.88
C LEU A 39 15.02 -1.53 -26.27
N GLN A 40 15.14 -1.99 -27.51
CA GLN A 40 16.40 -2.55 -28.05
C GLN A 40 17.49 -1.49 -28.17
N GLN A 41 17.15 -0.25 -28.52
CA GLN A 41 18.09 0.86 -28.55
C GLN A 41 18.67 1.14 -27.16
N VAL A 42 17.87 1.04 -26.08
CA VAL A 42 18.40 1.17 -24.70
C VAL A 42 19.39 0.06 -24.38
N LEU A 43 19.06 -1.19 -24.72
CA LEU A 43 19.95 -2.34 -24.48
C LEU A 43 21.28 -2.19 -25.25
N GLY A 44 21.20 -1.85 -26.54
CA GLY A 44 22.38 -1.62 -27.38
C GLY A 44 23.23 -0.43 -26.94
N HIS A 45 22.61 0.64 -26.43
CA HIS A 45 23.33 1.80 -25.89
C HIS A 45 24.28 1.43 -24.73
N TYR A 46 23.91 0.42 -23.93
CA TYR A 46 24.70 -0.02 -22.78
C TYR A 46 25.48 -1.32 -23.00
N GLU A 47 25.62 -1.83 -24.23
CA GLU A 47 26.33 -3.09 -24.51
C GLU A 47 27.78 -3.10 -23.94
N GLY A 48 28.44 -1.94 -23.92
CA GLY A 48 29.77 -1.75 -23.33
C GLY A 48 29.81 -1.53 -21.81
N ASP A 49 28.67 -1.32 -21.15
CA ASP A 49 28.57 -1.09 -19.70
C ASP A 49 27.71 -2.19 -19.05
N SER A 50 28.38 -3.22 -18.52
CA SER A 50 27.70 -4.40 -17.97
C SER A 50 26.73 -4.09 -16.82
N LEU A 51 26.95 -3.01 -16.04
CA LEU A 51 26.06 -2.66 -14.93
C LEU A 51 24.84 -1.89 -15.44
N LYS A 52 25.04 -0.90 -16.32
CA LYS A 52 23.91 -0.17 -16.92
C LYS A 52 23.07 -1.06 -17.83
N HIS A 53 23.69 -2.01 -18.54
CA HIS A 53 22.96 -3.02 -19.31
C HIS A 53 22.05 -3.87 -18.41
N LYS A 54 22.57 -4.36 -17.27
CA LYS A 54 21.75 -5.10 -16.29
C LYS A 54 20.61 -4.26 -15.71
N ALA A 55 20.86 -2.99 -15.45
CA ALA A 55 19.84 -2.05 -14.99
C ALA A 55 18.75 -1.80 -16.06
N ALA A 56 19.15 -1.66 -17.32
CA ALA A 56 18.22 -1.57 -18.45
C ALA A 56 17.34 -2.83 -18.57
N CYS A 57 17.95 -4.02 -18.50
CA CYS A 57 17.20 -5.28 -18.47
C CYS A 57 16.19 -5.32 -17.32
N PHE A 58 16.61 -4.94 -16.11
CA PHE A 58 15.73 -4.90 -14.92
C PHE A 58 14.51 -3.98 -15.12
N LEU A 59 14.69 -2.81 -15.73
CA LEU A 59 13.59 -1.90 -16.02
C LEU A 59 12.64 -2.52 -17.04
N ILE A 60 13.17 -2.99 -18.18
CA ILE A 60 12.36 -3.50 -19.29
C ILE A 60 11.58 -4.76 -18.87
N GLU A 61 12.22 -5.73 -18.22
CA GLU A 61 11.56 -6.97 -17.82
C GLU A 61 10.42 -6.75 -16.79
N ASN A 62 10.54 -5.71 -15.96
CA ASN A 62 9.53 -5.35 -14.96
C ASN A 62 8.51 -4.34 -15.49
N MET A 63 8.59 -3.91 -16.75
CA MET A 63 7.70 -2.90 -17.33
C MET A 63 6.27 -3.40 -17.59
N ILE A 64 6.09 -4.73 -17.73
CA ILE A 64 4.79 -5.33 -18.05
C ILE A 64 3.71 -4.90 -17.07
N GLY A 65 2.60 -4.35 -17.59
CA GLY A 65 1.44 -3.89 -16.82
C GLY A 65 1.63 -2.54 -16.12
N LYS A 66 2.69 -1.79 -16.45
CA LYS A 66 2.88 -0.40 -16.02
C LYS A 66 2.46 0.54 -17.15
N GLY A 67 1.94 1.69 -16.77
CA GLY A 67 1.40 2.66 -17.72
C GLY A 67 0.79 3.85 -17.03
N THR A 68 0.51 4.87 -17.82
CA THR A 68 -0.17 6.09 -17.36
C THR A 68 -1.67 5.88 -17.46
N ILE A 69 -2.42 6.26 -16.43
CA ILE A 69 -3.88 6.39 -16.53
C ILE A 69 -4.24 7.86 -16.59
N ARG A 70 -4.85 8.28 -17.70
CA ARG A 70 -5.33 9.65 -17.92
C ARG A 70 -6.81 9.75 -17.60
N TYR A 71 -7.22 10.96 -17.24
CA TYR A 71 -8.62 11.30 -17.01
C TYR A 71 -8.98 12.51 -17.85
N LEU A 72 -10.09 12.43 -18.58
CA LEU A 72 -10.62 13.56 -19.35
C LEU A 72 -11.78 14.18 -18.58
N LEU A 73 -11.76 15.50 -18.41
CA LEU A 73 -12.89 16.22 -17.86
C LEU A 73 -13.99 16.31 -18.93
N ARG A 74 -15.13 15.71 -18.66
CA ARG A 74 -16.35 15.97 -19.41
C ARG A 74 -16.99 17.25 -18.88
N GLU A 75 -16.88 18.32 -19.66
CA GLU A 75 -17.33 19.66 -19.24
C GLU A 75 -18.82 19.74 -18.94
N SER A 76 -19.65 18.93 -19.63
CA SER A 76 -21.11 18.98 -19.49
C SER A 76 -21.63 18.72 -18.07
N ASP A 77 -20.90 17.92 -17.29
CA ASP A 77 -21.30 17.53 -15.93
C ASP A 77 -20.13 17.56 -14.93
N SER A 78 -18.99 18.14 -15.33
CA SER A 78 -17.77 18.21 -14.51
C SER A 78 -17.31 16.83 -13.98
N CYS A 79 -17.58 15.78 -14.75
CA CYS A 79 -17.19 14.41 -14.41
C CYS A 79 -15.87 14.04 -15.10
N TYR A 80 -14.98 13.36 -14.39
CA TYR A 80 -13.77 12.82 -14.99
C TYR A 80 -14.02 11.41 -15.53
N ILE A 81 -13.68 11.21 -16.80
CA ILE A 81 -13.76 9.93 -17.49
C ILE A 81 -12.37 9.32 -17.55
N GLN A 82 -12.18 8.21 -16.86
CA GLN A 82 -10.96 7.41 -16.93
C GLN A 82 -10.76 6.91 -18.37
N GLN A 83 -9.56 7.15 -18.90
CA GLN A 83 -9.15 6.64 -20.21
C GLN A 83 -8.52 5.26 -20.07
N GLU A 84 -8.43 4.55 -21.20
CA GLU A 84 -7.65 3.31 -21.26
C GLU A 84 -6.20 3.58 -20.82
N PRO A 85 -5.60 2.71 -19.99
CA PRO A 85 -4.21 2.84 -19.59
C PRO A 85 -3.30 2.86 -20.82
N GLU A 86 -2.38 3.82 -20.87
CA GLU A 86 -1.33 3.93 -21.89
C GLU A 86 -0.11 3.12 -21.40
N PRO A 87 0.14 1.89 -21.90
CA PRO A 87 1.18 1.02 -21.36
C PRO A 87 2.57 1.55 -21.69
N ASP A 88 3.46 1.60 -20.70
CA ASP A 88 4.83 2.11 -20.87
C ASP A 88 5.56 1.36 -22.00
N LEU A 89 5.35 0.04 -22.10
CA LEU A 89 5.96 -0.81 -23.14
C LEU A 89 5.70 -0.30 -24.56
N THR A 90 4.58 0.37 -24.79
CA THR A 90 4.14 0.81 -26.12
C THR A 90 4.49 2.26 -26.45
N CYS A 91 4.92 3.06 -25.47
CA CYS A 91 5.11 4.50 -25.67
C CYS A 91 6.41 5.08 -25.07
N ILE A 92 7.09 4.37 -24.17
CA ILE A 92 8.34 4.87 -23.57
C ILE A 92 9.46 4.89 -24.61
N THR A 93 10.23 5.98 -24.64
CA THR A 93 11.33 6.15 -25.62
C THR A 93 12.67 5.73 -25.05
N ALA A 94 13.62 5.42 -25.94
CA ALA A 94 14.98 5.09 -25.57
C ALA A 94 15.66 6.25 -24.84
N ASP A 95 15.49 7.47 -25.34
CA ASP A 95 16.04 8.70 -24.77
C ASP A 95 15.57 8.94 -23.33
N TYR A 96 14.29 8.65 -23.03
CA TYR A 96 13.77 8.75 -21.66
C TYR A 96 14.45 7.75 -20.72
N LEU A 97 14.55 6.48 -21.13
CA LEU A 97 15.13 5.43 -20.30
C LEU A 97 16.64 5.61 -20.10
N ILE A 98 17.35 6.04 -21.14
CA ILE A 98 18.79 6.33 -21.08
C ILE A 98 19.06 7.48 -20.11
N GLU A 99 18.34 8.61 -20.23
CA GLU A 99 18.49 9.73 -19.28
C GLU A 99 18.19 9.27 -17.84
N ASN A 100 17.14 8.48 -17.66
CA ASN A 100 16.76 7.95 -16.36
C ASN A 100 17.86 7.07 -15.74
N ILE A 101 18.40 6.13 -16.52
CA ILE A 101 19.45 5.21 -16.08
C ILE A 101 20.72 6.01 -15.75
N ASP A 102 21.14 6.92 -16.62
CA ASP A 102 22.35 7.71 -16.42
C ASP A 102 22.27 8.59 -15.17
N LEU A 103 21.15 9.29 -14.96
CA LEU A 103 20.94 10.09 -13.75
C LEU A 103 20.85 9.23 -12.48
N ALA A 104 20.27 8.03 -12.56
CA ALA A 104 20.24 7.10 -11.43
C ALA A 104 21.65 6.63 -11.06
N PHE A 105 22.48 6.29 -12.05
CA PHE A 105 23.88 5.89 -11.83
C PHE A 105 24.73 7.06 -11.29
N GLU A 106 24.52 8.27 -11.83
CA GLU A 106 25.18 9.49 -11.35
C GLU A 106 24.98 9.67 -9.85
N VAL A 107 23.73 9.65 -9.36
CA VAL A 107 23.48 9.82 -7.92
C VAL A 107 23.96 8.65 -7.08
N TRP A 108 23.84 7.42 -7.60
CA TRP A 108 24.26 6.21 -6.89
C TRP A 108 25.78 6.14 -6.70
N GLN A 109 26.57 6.59 -7.69
CA GLN A 109 28.02 6.61 -7.62
C GLN A 109 28.56 7.83 -6.87
N LYS A 110 27.88 8.98 -6.99
CA LYS A 110 28.35 10.25 -6.44
C LYS A 110 28.14 10.39 -4.94
N TYR A 111 26.96 10.04 -4.43
CA TYR A 111 26.56 10.47 -3.08
C TYR A 111 26.92 9.46 -1.97
N PRO A 112 27.37 9.92 -0.77
CA PRO A 112 27.81 9.02 0.30
C PRO A 112 26.74 8.03 0.79
N TRP A 113 25.49 8.47 0.95
CA TRP A 113 24.37 7.65 1.42
C TRP A 113 23.96 6.53 0.44
N CYS A 114 24.47 6.57 -0.81
CA CYS A 114 24.26 5.52 -1.79
C CYS A 114 25.27 4.37 -1.68
N LYS A 115 26.43 4.59 -1.04
CA LYS A 115 27.55 3.62 -1.03
C LYS A 115 27.21 2.28 -0.39
N GLN A 116 26.26 2.27 0.54
CA GLN A 116 25.79 1.04 1.19
C GLN A 116 24.80 0.24 0.34
N LEU A 117 24.24 0.83 -0.71
CA LEU A 117 23.23 0.17 -1.54
C LEU A 117 23.91 -0.83 -2.46
N SER A 118 23.55 -2.10 -2.31
CA SER A 118 23.85 -3.12 -3.30
C SER A 118 23.23 -2.76 -4.65
N PHE A 119 23.76 -3.31 -5.74
CA PHE A 119 23.17 -3.14 -7.08
C PHE A 119 21.68 -3.51 -7.11
N ARG A 120 21.27 -4.52 -6.34
CA ARG A 120 19.86 -4.94 -6.22
C ARG A 120 19.00 -3.89 -5.53
N GLU A 121 19.49 -3.27 -4.46
CA GLU A 121 18.79 -2.19 -3.77
C GLU A 121 18.72 -0.93 -4.62
N PHE A 122 19.80 -0.60 -5.33
CA PHE A 122 19.81 0.46 -6.34
C PHE A 122 18.72 0.25 -7.40
N CYS A 123 18.65 -0.96 -8.00
CA CYS A 123 17.65 -1.29 -9.02
C CYS A 123 16.22 -1.15 -8.49
N ARG A 124 15.97 -1.48 -7.21
CA ARG A 124 14.63 -1.44 -6.61
C ARG A 124 14.21 -0.07 -6.10
N ASN A 125 15.17 0.70 -5.57
CA ASN A 125 14.87 1.85 -4.72
C ASN A 125 15.35 3.19 -5.30
N ILE A 126 16.17 3.22 -6.35
CA ILE A 126 16.65 4.46 -6.99
C ILE A 126 16.37 4.47 -8.49
N LEU A 127 16.69 3.38 -9.18
CA LEU A 127 16.57 3.23 -10.63
C LEU A 127 15.16 3.42 -11.21
N PRO A 128 14.06 2.95 -10.58
CA PRO A 128 12.75 2.97 -11.20
C PRO A 128 12.28 4.38 -11.58
N TYR A 129 11.90 4.55 -12.84
CA TYR A 129 11.35 5.80 -13.36
C TYR A 129 9.88 6.02 -13.00
N ARG A 130 9.22 5.02 -12.42
CA ARG A 130 7.79 5.03 -12.08
C ARG A 130 7.56 4.28 -10.77
N LEU A 131 6.56 4.69 -10.00
CA LEU A 131 6.06 3.94 -8.84
C LEU A 131 4.61 3.49 -9.02
N LYS A 132 3.75 4.32 -9.59
CA LYS A 132 2.31 4.09 -9.74
C LYS A 132 1.89 4.32 -11.19
N GLN A 133 0.85 5.12 -11.42
CA GLN A 133 0.24 5.36 -12.72
C GLN A 133 0.40 6.83 -13.14
N GLU A 134 1.41 7.51 -12.59
CA GLU A 134 1.76 8.88 -12.91
C GLU A 134 2.10 9.09 -14.39
N PRO A 135 1.96 10.29 -14.95
CA PRO A 135 2.48 10.59 -16.28
C PRO A 135 3.99 10.29 -16.40
N LEU A 136 4.44 9.93 -17.61
CA LEU A 136 5.87 9.72 -17.93
C LEU A 136 6.64 11.06 -17.99
N ASP A 137 6.66 11.79 -16.87
CA ASP A 137 7.42 13.02 -16.75
C ASP A 137 8.89 12.72 -16.46
N ARG A 138 9.79 13.62 -16.88
CA ARG A 138 11.23 13.58 -16.56
C ARG A 138 11.51 14.08 -15.14
N TRP A 139 10.83 13.52 -14.14
CA TRP A 139 10.92 13.97 -12.74
C TRP A 139 12.32 13.84 -12.16
N ARG A 140 13.08 12.84 -12.62
CA ARG A 140 14.48 12.68 -12.21
C ARG A 140 15.30 13.89 -12.59
N SER A 141 15.27 14.24 -13.88
CA SER A 141 16.02 15.35 -14.44
C SER A 141 15.58 16.68 -13.82
N TYR A 142 14.26 16.86 -13.67
CA TYR A 142 13.68 18.03 -13.01
C TYR A 142 14.21 18.23 -11.59
N TYR A 143 14.07 17.22 -10.72
CA TYR A 143 14.47 17.34 -9.32
C TYR A 143 15.98 17.30 -9.10
N TYR A 144 16.71 16.48 -9.87
CA TYR A 144 18.18 16.47 -9.82
C TYR A 144 18.73 17.85 -10.19
N THR A 145 18.31 18.43 -11.32
CA THR A 145 18.78 19.75 -11.76
C THR A 145 18.46 20.83 -10.73
N ARG A 146 17.26 20.80 -10.16
CA ARG A 146 16.80 21.77 -9.16
C ARG A 146 17.61 21.72 -7.86
N TYR A 147 18.00 20.52 -7.41
CA TYR A 147 18.54 20.33 -6.06
C TYR A 147 20.01 19.89 -6.01
N LYS A 148 20.65 19.60 -7.15
CA LYS A 148 22.06 19.14 -7.22
C LYS A 148 23.01 20.00 -6.39
N MET A 149 22.95 21.33 -6.52
CA MET A 149 23.85 22.22 -5.78
C MET A 149 23.65 22.14 -4.25
N THR A 150 22.40 22.04 -3.81
CA THR A 150 22.04 21.89 -2.39
C THR A 150 22.56 20.57 -1.85
N VAL A 151 22.33 19.48 -2.57
CA VAL A 151 22.73 18.13 -2.17
C VAL A 151 24.24 17.95 -2.20
N ASP A 152 24.93 18.55 -3.17
CA ASP A 152 26.39 18.60 -3.22
C ASP A 152 26.98 19.35 -2.02
N SER A 153 26.29 20.38 -1.53
CA SER A 153 26.67 21.07 -0.30
C SER A 153 26.45 20.22 0.95
N LEU A 154 25.29 19.54 1.04
CA LEU A 154 24.98 18.64 2.16
C LEU A 154 25.95 17.45 2.23
N ALA A 155 26.27 16.86 1.08
CA ALA A 155 27.26 15.78 0.98
C ALA A 155 28.65 16.22 1.45
N ARG A 156 29.11 17.42 1.06
CA ARG A 156 30.39 17.99 1.54
C ARG A 156 30.38 18.29 3.03
N ALA A 157 29.22 18.64 3.59
CA ALA A 157 29.04 18.85 5.03
C ALA A 157 28.94 17.53 5.83
N GLY A 158 28.95 16.37 5.17
CA GLY A 158 28.82 15.07 5.84
C GLY A 158 27.41 14.76 6.34
N ALA A 159 26.38 15.34 5.73
CA ALA A 159 25.00 15.09 6.12
C ALA A 159 24.61 13.62 5.95
N THR A 160 23.92 13.10 6.96
CA THR A 160 23.30 11.77 6.97
C THR A 160 22.04 11.74 6.10
N MET A 161 21.63 10.53 5.70
CA MET A 161 20.39 10.27 4.98
C MET A 161 19.19 10.88 5.72
N ARG A 162 19.17 10.73 7.05
CA ARG A 162 18.13 11.32 7.91
C ARG A 162 18.09 12.84 7.80
N GLU A 163 19.23 13.51 7.91
CA GLU A 163 19.30 14.97 7.83
C GLU A 163 18.87 15.48 6.45
N ILE A 164 19.24 14.79 5.38
CA ILE A 164 18.82 15.15 4.01
C ILE A 164 17.32 15.00 3.84
N VAL A 165 16.77 13.86 4.29
CA VAL A 165 15.33 13.61 4.25
C VAL A 165 14.58 14.71 4.99
N PHE A 166 14.97 15.03 6.22
CA PHE A 166 14.25 16.04 7.01
C PHE A 166 14.56 17.49 6.61
N PHE A 167 15.70 17.75 5.96
CA PHE A 167 15.97 19.03 5.29
C PHE A 167 14.94 19.28 4.19
N PHE A 168 14.79 18.36 3.24
CA PHE A 168 13.80 18.52 2.17
C PHE A 168 12.37 18.44 2.70
N ASN A 169 12.12 17.62 3.72
CA ASN A 169 10.81 17.52 4.36
C ASN A 169 10.39 18.80 5.09
N SER A 170 11.32 19.67 5.49
CA SER A 170 11.02 20.95 6.14
C SER A 170 11.05 22.14 5.16
N GLN A 171 11.78 22.02 4.04
CA GLN A 171 11.99 23.07 3.03
C GLN A 171 11.18 22.86 1.73
N HIS A 172 9.95 22.36 1.86
CA HIS A 172 9.24 21.75 0.73
C HIS A 172 8.27 22.68 -0.02
N GLY A 173 7.71 23.69 0.63
CA GLY A 173 6.66 24.55 0.05
C GLY A 173 5.34 23.83 -0.31
N LYS A 174 5.27 22.50 -0.17
CA LYS A 174 4.07 21.68 -0.42
C LYS A 174 3.10 21.66 0.76
N LYS A 175 1.80 21.55 0.54
CA LYS A 175 0.80 21.41 1.61
C LYS A 175 -0.15 20.25 1.34
N TYR A 176 -0.71 19.69 2.41
CA TYR A 176 -1.86 18.80 2.29
C TYR A 176 -3.08 19.59 1.79
N LEU A 177 -3.66 19.13 0.68
CA LEU A 177 -4.82 19.72 0.03
C LEU A 177 -5.92 18.66 -0.08
N HIS A 178 -6.95 18.74 0.77
CA HIS A 178 -8.06 17.80 0.74
C HIS A 178 -8.79 17.80 -0.61
N ASP A 179 -9.03 18.99 -1.17
CA ASP A 179 -9.73 19.15 -2.45
C ASP A 179 -8.97 18.59 -3.66
N ALA A 180 -7.66 18.32 -3.53
CA ALA A 180 -6.90 17.65 -4.58
C ALA A 180 -7.44 16.23 -4.86
N ALA A 181 -8.17 15.61 -3.92
CA ALA A 181 -8.85 14.33 -4.13
C ALA A 181 -9.97 14.40 -5.20
N LYS A 182 -10.40 15.59 -5.61
CA LYS A 182 -11.37 15.80 -6.69
C LYS A 182 -10.74 15.65 -8.08
N ILE A 183 -9.42 15.74 -8.17
CA ILE A 183 -8.67 15.50 -9.41
C ILE A 183 -8.20 14.05 -9.34
N PRO A 184 -8.72 13.16 -10.20
CA PRO A 184 -8.37 11.74 -10.16
C PRO A 184 -7.00 11.47 -10.77
N GLY A 185 -6.41 10.34 -10.37
CA GLY A 185 -5.13 9.87 -10.87
C GLY A 185 -3.92 10.46 -10.15
N ASP A 186 -2.75 9.94 -10.49
CA ASP A 186 -1.48 10.45 -10.01
C ASP A 186 -1.11 11.73 -10.76
N PHE A 187 -0.54 12.71 -10.05
CA PHE A 187 -0.26 14.02 -10.62
C PHE A 187 1.04 14.04 -11.43
N SER A 188 1.05 14.83 -12.51
CA SER A 188 2.29 15.25 -13.17
C SER A 188 3.11 16.17 -12.24
N ILE A 189 4.40 16.31 -12.53
CA ILE A 189 5.27 17.28 -11.85
C ILE A 189 4.67 18.68 -11.99
N GLU A 190 4.28 19.07 -13.21
CA GLU A 190 3.74 20.40 -13.46
C GLU A 190 2.52 20.67 -12.58
N LEU A 191 1.61 19.71 -12.46
CA LEU A 191 0.39 19.86 -11.68
C LEU A 191 0.68 19.98 -10.18
N ILE A 192 1.52 19.11 -9.61
CA ILE A 192 1.83 19.17 -8.18
C ILE A 192 2.70 20.38 -7.79
N GLU A 193 3.54 20.88 -8.71
CA GLU A 193 4.23 22.16 -8.55
C GLU A 193 3.27 23.34 -8.60
N LYS A 194 2.34 23.36 -9.56
CA LYS A 194 1.33 24.43 -9.70
C LYS A 194 0.35 24.50 -8.52
N LEU A 195 -0.12 23.35 -8.05
CA LEU A 195 -1.04 23.29 -6.89
C LEU A 195 -0.34 23.60 -5.57
N GLY A 196 0.99 23.46 -5.51
CA GLY A 196 1.75 23.58 -4.26
C GLY A 196 1.39 22.51 -3.24
N GLY A 197 0.94 21.33 -3.68
CA GLY A 197 0.49 20.28 -2.78
C GLY A 197 -0.46 19.25 -3.40
N GLY A 198 -1.01 18.39 -2.55
CA GLY A 198 -1.91 17.32 -2.95
C GLY A 198 -2.46 16.53 -1.76
N THR A 199 -3.05 15.38 -2.01
CA THR A 199 -3.46 14.44 -0.95
C THR A 199 -2.22 13.78 -0.32
N CYS A 200 -2.40 13.00 0.75
CA CYS A 200 -1.29 12.26 1.37
C CYS A 200 -0.57 11.34 0.36
N ASP A 201 -1.32 10.71 -0.54
CA ASP A 201 -0.81 9.83 -1.59
C ASP A 201 -0.02 10.61 -2.67
N HIS A 202 -0.50 11.78 -3.10
CA HIS A 202 0.22 12.64 -4.06
C HIS A 202 1.53 13.18 -3.45
N LEU A 203 1.49 13.61 -2.19
CA LEU A 203 2.66 14.11 -1.48
C LEU A 203 3.71 13.01 -1.27
N ALA A 204 3.29 11.78 -0.95
CA ALA A 204 4.19 10.65 -0.77
C ALA A 204 4.83 10.18 -2.07
N LEU A 205 4.08 10.18 -3.18
CA LEU A 205 4.66 9.92 -4.49
C LEU A 205 5.71 10.99 -4.87
N ASN A 206 5.38 12.27 -4.67
CA ASN A 206 6.26 13.39 -4.99
C ASN A 206 7.56 13.39 -4.17
N ALA A 207 7.44 13.09 -2.87
CA ALA A 207 8.60 12.96 -1.99
C ALA A 207 9.53 11.85 -2.48
N VAL A 208 9.00 10.70 -2.91
CA VAL A 208 9.84 9.65 -3.50
C VAL A 208 10.53 10.11 -4.77
N GLN A 209 9.82 10.78 -5.67
CA GLN A 209 10.41 11.29 -6.93
C GLN A 209 11.57 12.25 -6.66
N LEU A 210 11.37 13.22 -5.76
CA LEU A 210 12.42 14.16 -5.36
C LEU A 210 13.61 13.44 -4.73
N MET A 211 13.34 12.60 -3.73
CA MET A 211 14.39 11.97 -2.90
C MET A 211 15.21 10.97 -3.70
N ARG A 212 14.58 10.19 -4.59
CA ARG A 212 15.30 9.28 -5.49
C ARG A 212 16.12 10.02 -6.54
N ALA A 213 15.67 11.19 -7.00
CA ALA A 213 16.45 12.04 -7.90
C ALA A 213 17.73 12.60 -7.26
N VAL A 214 17.87 12.51 -5.93
CA VAL A 214 19.08 12.91 -5.18
C VAL A 214 19.75 11.72 -4.47
N GLY A 215 19.41 10.49 -4.88
CA GLY A 215 20.05 9.26 -4.39
C GLY A 215 19.53 8.72 -3.05
N ILE A 216 18.47 9.30 -2.47
CA ILE A 216 17.87 8.76 -1.25
C ILE A 216 16.90 7.63 -1.63
N PRO A 217 17.07 6.39 -1.10
CA PRO A 217 16.25 5.23 -1.44
C PRO A 217 14.90 5.25 -0.71
N LEU A 218 14.16 6.35 -0.87
CA LEU A 218 12.89 6.56 -0.20
C LEU A 218 11.82 5.61 -0.77
N ASN A 219 11.06 5.01 0.12
CA ASN A 219 9.93 4.14 -0.19
C ASN A 219 8.61 4.91 -0.20
N LEU A 220 7.66 4.40 -0.97
CA LEU A 220 6.25 4.79 -0.90
C LEU A 220 5.49 3.63 -0.26
N ASP A 221 4.93 3.84 0.90
CA ASP A 221 4.20 2.84 1.66
C ASP A 221 2.75 3.29 1.86
N ILE A 222 1.80 2.43 1.51
CA ILE A 222 0.38 2.67 1.68
C ILE A 222 -0.14 1.85 2.85
N LEU A 223 -0.98 2.46 3.67
CA LEU A 223 -1.85 1.75 4.60
C LEU A 223 -3.28 1.97 4.14
N PRO A 224 -3.98 0.94 3.64
CA PRO A 224 -5.31 1.13 3.08
C PRO A 224 -6.33 1.55 4.14
N TYR A 225 -6.11 1.11 5.39
CA TYR A 225 -6.99 1.34 6.51
C TYR A 225 -6.17 1.61 7.76
N HIS A 226 -6.51 2.67 8.49
CA HIS A 226 -6.12 2.79 9.89
C HIS A 226 -6.93 1.80 10.74
N GLY A 227 -6.33 1.38 11.85
CA GLY A 227 -6.92 0.38 12.75
C GLY A 227 -7.66 0.94 13.96
N LYS A 228 -7.76 2.27 14.12
CA LYS A 228 -8.51 2.96 15.20
C LYS A 228 -9.32 4.18 14.73
N VAL A 229 -9.15 4.59 13.48
CA VAL A 229 -9.84 5.72 12.86
C VAL A 229 -10.17 5.38 11.41
N ASN A 230 -11.13 6.08 10.82
CA ASN A 230 -11.51 5.85 9.42
C ASN A 230 -10.48 6.40 8.43
N GLY A 231 -10.47 5.80 7.24
CA GLY A 231 -9.55 6.19 6.16
C GLY A 231 -8.26 5.37 6.14
N GLY A 232 -7.44 5.65 5.14
CA GLY A 232 -6.08 5.15 4.98
C GLY A 232 -5.11 6.33 4.87
N HIS A 233 -3.85 6.02 4.58
CA HIS A 233 -2.81 7.02 4.45
C HIS A 233 -1.66 6.51 3.58
N ALA A 234 -0.79 7.42 3.16
CA ALA A 234 0.47 7.10 2.50
C ALA A 234 1.62 7.70 3.30
N TYR A 235 2.62 6.88 3.57
CA TYR A 235 3.86 7.23 4.23
C TYR A 235 5.03 7.14 3.26
N ASN A 236 6.12 7.79 3.65
CA ASN A 236 7.42 7.44 3.16
C ASN A 236 8.24 6.77 4.24
N SER A 237 9.11 5.85 3.84
CA SER A 237 10.06 5.22 4.75
C SER A 237 11.43 5.04 4.12
N PHE A 238 12.45 4.92 4.96
CA PHE A 238 13.81 4.58 4.56
C PHE A 238 14.53 3.88 5.71
N THR A 239 15.63 3.22 5.36
CA THR A 239 16.59 2.67 6.33
C THR A 239 17.87 3.47 6.21
N ASP A 240 18.35 4.04 7.31
CA ASP A 240 19.54 4.88 7.34
C ASP A 240 20.84 4.06 7.18
N GLU A 241 21.98 4.74 7.29
CA GLU A 241 23.31 4.13 7.17
C GLU A 241 23.65 3.12 8.27
N ASN A 242 22.91 3.16 9.38
CA ASN A 242 23.10 2.29 10.55
C ASN A 242 22.09 1.15 10.58
N GLY A 243 21.29 0.97 9.51
CA GLY A 243 20.25 -0.05 9.47
C GLY A 243 18.98 0.32 10.25
N LYS A 244 18.83 1.57 10.71
CA LYS A 244 17.65 2.02 11.46
C LYS A 244 16.52 2.41 10.51
N PHE A 245 15.34 1.83 10.72
CA PHE A 245 14.13 2.12 9.97
C PHE A 245 13.46 3.42 10.45
N PHE A 246 13.05 4.25 9.50
CA PHE A 246 12.29 5.47 9.73
C PHE A 246 11.09 5.51 8.79
N TYR A 247 9.98 6.04 9.28
CA TYR A 247 8.82 6.39 8.46
C TYR A 247 8.23 7.73 8.89
N PHE A 248 7.62 8.44 7.95
CA PHE A 248 7.07 9.77 8.18
C PHE A 248 6.00 10.12 7.15
N SER A 249 5.15 11.09 7.48
CA SER A 249 4.33 11.78 6.49
C SER A 249 5.18 12.84 5.80
N PRO A 250 5.33 12.80 4.47
CA PRO A 250 6.07 13.82 3.76
C PRO A 250 5.41 15.18 3.92
N TYR A 251 6.23 16.23 3.96
CA TYR A 251 5.78 17.62 3.89
C TYR A 251 4.83 18.03 5.03
N GLU A 252 4.86 17.27 6.12
CA GLU A 252 4.21 17.56 7.39
C GLU A 252 5.30 17.75 8.48
N ARG A 253 4.88 18.23 9.67
CA ARG A 253 5.79 18.37 10.83
C ARG A 253 6.45 17.03 11.18
N GLU A 254 7.60 17.10 11.86
CA GLU A 254 8.39 15.96 12.35
C GLU A 254 7.50 14.82 12.91
N PRO A 255 7.90 13.55 12.71
CA PRO A 255 7.01 12.40 12.83
C PRO A 255 6.57 12.16 14.28
N GLU A 256 5.45 12.76 14.67
CA GLU A 256 4.66 12.34 15.82
C GLU A 256 3.33 11.78 15.34
N ARG A 257 3.37 10.56 14.78
CA ARG A 257 2.16 9.74 14.52
C ARG A 257 2.20 8.42 15.27
N ASN A 258 2.84 8.40 16.43
CA ASN A 258 3.08 7.25 17.31
C ASN A 258 1.76 6.57 17.75
N GLN A 259 0.62 7.25 17.58
CA GLN A 259 -0.71 6.77 17.96
C GLN A 259 -1.48 6.10 16.80
N TRP A 260 -1.03 6.23 15.55
CA TRP A 260 -1.77 5.73 14.39
C TRP A 260 -1.18 4.41 13.92
N ILE A 261 -1.79 3.33 14.40
CA ILE A 261 -1.48 1.96 14.02
C ILE A 261 -2.42 1.49 12.89
N ALA A 262 -1.90 0.66 11.99
CA ALA A 262 -2.64 0.10 10.88
C ALA A 262 -2.50 -1.43 10.86
N PRO A 263 -3.55 -2.19 10.51
CA PRO A 263 -3.49 -3.65 10.44
C PRO A 263 -2.68 -4.17 9.25
N LEU A 264 -2.37 -3.32 8.27
CA LEU A 264 -1.65 -3.67 7.06
C LEU A 264 -0.92 -2.43 6.53
N VAL A 265 0.38 -2.57 6.27
CA VAL A 265 1.20 -1.61 5.54
C VAL A 265 1.83 -2.31 4.34
N GLN A 266 1.72 -1.69 3.17
CA GLN A 266 2.23 -2.24 1.92
C GLN A 266 3.12 -1.23 1.18
N ARG A 267 4.32 -1.67 0.80
CA ARG A 267 5.25 -0.90 -0.01
C ARG A 267 4.93 -1.03 -1.49
N VAL A 268 4.82 0.10 -2.17
CA VAL A 268 4.70 0.16 -3.63
C VAL A 268 6.04 -0.19 -4.27
N CYS A 269 6.04 -1.21 -5.13
CA CYS A 269 7.24 -1.78 -5.75
C CYS A 269 7.17 -1.69 -7.28
N TYR A 270 8.31 -1.38 -7.90
CA TYR A 270 8.46 -1.50 -9.36
C TYR A 270 8.58 -2.97 -9.79
N GLU A 271 9.45 -3.73 -9.13
CA GLU A 271 9.60 -5.17 -9.37
C GLU A 271 8.39 -5.93 -8.86
N ARG A 272 7.91 -6.88 -9.68
CA ARG A 272 6.79 -7.74 -9.29
C ARG A 272 7.21 -8.68 -8.15
N GLN A 273 6.46 -8.64 -7.06
CA GLN A 273 6.61 -9.58 -5.96
C GLN A 273 6.31 -11.03 -6.44
N PRO A 274 6.78 -12.06 -5.73
CA PRO A 274 6.46 -13.45 -6.04
C PRO A 274 4.95 -13.69 -6.15
N GLU A 275 4.56 -14.72 -6.90
CA GLU A 275 3.15 -15.11 -7.02
C GLU A 275 2.54 -15.34 -5.62
N PRO A 276 1.35 -14.77 -5.33
CA PRO A 276 0.74 -14.92 -4.03
C PRO A 276 0.29 -16.38 -3.83
N LYS A 277 0.48 -16.90 -2.61
CA LYS A 277 0.06 -18.27 -2.24
C LYS A 277 -1.44 -18.51 -2.41
N ILE A 278 -2.23 -17.44 -2.36
CA ILE A 278 -3.67 -17.43 -2.60
C ILE A 278 -3.90 -16.48 -3.77
N GLY A 279 -4.42 -17.02 -4.88
CA GLY A 279 -4.70 -16.26 -6.09
C GLY A 279 -5.74 -15.17 -5.87
N ARG A 280 -5.79 -14.21 -6.81
CA ARG A 280 -6.74 -13.09 -6.76
C ARG A 280 -8.19 -13.59 -6.77
N ASN A 281 -9.00 -13.05 -5.87
CA ASN A 281 -10.43 -13.25 -5.75
C ASN A 281 -11.11 -11.91 -5.40
N ARG A 282 -12.44 -11.94 -5.17
CA ARG A 282 -13.24 -10.74 -4.92
C ARG A 282 -12.88 -9.98 -3.63
N TRP A 283 -12.22 -10.63 -2.67
CA TRP A 283 -11.92 -10.06 -1.34
C TRP A 283 -10.47 -9.64 -1.16
N ASN A 284 -9.55 -10.18 -1.95
CA ASN A 284 -8.12 -10.05 -1.69
C ASN A 284 -7.35 -9.28 -2.79
N ALA A 285 -8.04 -8.53 -3.65
CA ALA A 285 -7.41 -7.85 -4.79
C ALA A 285 -6.16 -7.04 -4.39
N GLN A 286 -6.20 -6.37 -3.23
CA GLN A 286 -5.06 -5.65 -2.67
C GLN A 286 -3.94 -6.55 -2.12
N LEU A 287 -4.28 -7.67 -1.47
CA LEU A 287 -3.31 -8.63 -0.94
C LEU A 287 -2.65 -9.48 -2.03
N ALA A 288 -3.33 -9.67 -3.16
CA ALA A 288 -2.83 -10.40 -4.32
C ALA A 288 -2.11 -9.49 -5.33
N ASN A 289 -2.04 -8.18 -5.07
CA ASN A 289 -1.37 -7.24 -5.97
C ASN A 289 0.15 -7.43 -5.89
N ARG A 290 0.74 -7.91 -6.97
CA ARG A 290 2.19 -8.16 -7.07
C ARG A 290 3.05 -6.90 -7.15
N LEU A 291 2.47 -5.70 -7.19
CA LEU A 291 3.20 -4.43 -7.05
C LEU A 291 3.20 -3.90 -5.61
N LEU A 292 2.62 -4.66 -4.68
CA LEU A 292 2.57 -4.32 -3.26
C LEU A 292 3.30 -5.38 -2.43
N LYS A 293 4.31 -4.95 -1.68
CA LYS A 293 5.02 -5.80 -0.71
C LYS A 293 4.49 -5.52 0.70
N GLU A 294 4.10 -6.57 1.42
CA GLU A 294 3.73 -6.45 2.84
C GLU A 294 4.96 -6.09 3.69
N VAL A 295 4.86 -5.03 4.48
CA VAL A 295 5.97 -4.48 5.30
C VAL A 295 5.51 -4.05 6.71
N THR A 296 4.35 -4.51 7.17
CA THR A 296 3.72 -4.11 8.43
C THR A 296 4.62 -4.36 9.65
N ALA A 297 5.40 -5.45 9.64
CA ALA A 297 6.34 -5.77 10.71
C ALA A 297 7.52 -4.78 10.81
N GLU A 298 7.82 -4.00 9.76
CA GLU A 298 8.80 -2.91 9.83
C GLU A 298 8.26 -1.72 10.65
N TYR A 299 6.94 -1.55 10.72
CA TYR A 299 6.26 -0.42 11.37
C TYR A 299 5.79 -0.74 12.79
N TYR A 300 5.25 -1.93 13.01
CA TYR A 300 4.51 -2.26 14.21
C TYR A 300 4.89 -3.63 14.75
N LEU A 301 4.93 -3.73 16.09
CA LEU A 301 4.97 -5.01 16.77
C LEU A 301 3.73 -5.83 16.38
N SER A 302 3.98 -7.04 15.90
CA SER A 302 2.97 -7.92 15.31
C SER A 302 3.34 -9.38 15.54
N ASP A 303 2.35 -10.26 15.42
CA ASP A 303 2.55 -11.71 15.47
C ASP A 303 1.65 -12.45 14.48
N SER A 304 1.83 -13.75 14.37
CA SER A 304 0.97 -14.65 13.63
C SER A 304 0.03 -15.40 14.58
N VAL A 305 -1.22 -15.56 14.19
CA VAL A 305 -2.21 -16.31 14.95
C VAL A 305 -2.77 -17.46 14.12
N ARG A 306 -2.87 -18.64 14.74
CA ARG A 306 -3.66 -19.75 14.21
C ARG A 306 -5.04 -19.75 14.87
N LEU A 307 -6.08 -19.56 14.08
CA LEU A 307 -7.46 -19.52 14.56
C LEU A 307 -8.24 -20.74 14.05
N PRO A 308 -9.07 -21.39 14.88
CA PRO A 308 -10.02 -22.39 14.40
C PRO A 308 -11.01 -21.72 13.43
N VAL A 309 -11.48 -22.44 12.43
CA VAL A 309 -12.46 -21.94 11.46
C VAL A 309 -13.43 -23.05 11.08
N HIS A 310 -14.73 -22.70 11.06
CA HIS A 310 -15.80 -23.60 10.62
C HIS A 310 -16.37 -23.07 9.31
N THR A 311 -15.74 -23.46 8.20
CA THR A 311 -16.17 -23.06 6.85
C THR A 311 -15.93 -24.20 5.86
N SER A 312 -16.75 -24.26 4.81
CA SER A 312 -16.52 -25.12 3.65
C SER A 312 -15.60 -24.47 2.60
N ASP A 313 -15.22 -23.20 2.80
CA ASP A 313 -14.31 -22.48 1.92
C ASP A 313 -12.86 -22.94 2.15
N THR A 314 -12.03 -22.82 1.11
CA THR A 314 -10.60 -23.13 1.13
C THR A 314 -9.77 -21.99 1.72
N VAL A 315 -10.35 -20.80 1.86
CA VAL A 315 -9.69 -19.59 2.36
C VAL A 315 -10.53 -18.94 3.46
N ALA A 316 -9.85 -18.45 4.49
CA ALA A 316 -10.43 -17.52 5.46
C ALA A 316 -9.61 -16.22 5.52
N TYR A 317 -10.23 -15.19 6.08
CA TYR A 317 -9.72 -13.83 6.09
C TYR A 317 -9.72 -13.26 7.50
N ILE A 318 -8.81 -12.34 7.76
CA ILE A 318 -8.95 -11.37 8.84
C ILE A 318 -9.40 -10.06 8.23
N ALA A 319 -10.43 -9.47 8.82
CA ALA A 319 -10.90 -8.15 8.48
C ALA A 319 -10.73 -7.18 9.66
N THR A 320 -10.49 -5.92 9.34
CA THR A 320 -10.73 -4.77 10.23
C THR A 320 -12.07 -4.11 9.87
N PHE A 321 -12.58 -3.21 10.71
CA PHE A 321 -13.77 -2.43 10.40
C PHE A 321 -13.35 -0.98 10.07
N ASN A 322 -13.69 -0.48 8.89
CA ASN A 322 -13.33 0.87 8.46
C ASN A 322 -14.37 1.43 7.49
N ARG A 323 -14.80 2.68 7.71
CA ARG A 323 -15.88 3.35 6.96
C ARG A 323 -17.16 2.51 6.89
N GLY A 324 -17.59 1.97 8.04
CA GLY A 324 -18.86 1.22 8.13
C GLY A 324 -18.84 -0.19 7.54
N ALA A 325 -17.69 -0.71 7.12
CA ALA A 325 -17.59 -1.99 6.43
C ALA A 325 -16.38 -2.82 6.88
N PHE A 326 -16.50 -4.14 6.75
CA PHE A 326 -15.38 -5.06 6.91
C PHE A 326 -14.40 -4.92 5.75
N LYS A 327 -13.11 -4.83 6.08
CA LYS A 327 -12.01 -4.69 5.13
C LYS A 327 -10.98 -5.77 5.38
N VAL A 328 -10.75 -6.63 4.39
CA VAL A 328 -9.79 -7.73 4.47
C VAL A 328 -8.36 -7.19 4.54
N VAL A 329 -7.61 -7.63 5.55
CA VAL A 329 -6.23 -7.19 5.86
C VAL A 329 -5.25 -8.34 5.97
N SER A 330 -5.74 -9.58 6.16
CA SER A 330 -4.92 -10.79 6.09
C SER A 330 -5.76 -11.95 5.55
N GLN A 331 -5.10 -12.99 5.03
CA GLN A 331 -5.73 -14.16 4.45
C GLN A 331 -4.89 -15.42 4.71
N GLY A 332 -5.54 -16.58 4.76
CA GLY A 332 -4.86 -17.86 4.93
C GLY A 332 -5.69 -19.03 4.39
N ARG A 333 -5.01 -20.13 4.06
CA ARG A 333 -5.67 -21.37 3.64
C ARG A 333 -6.23 -22.10 4.85
N VAL A 334 -7.39 -22.73 4.67
CA VAL A 334 -8.00 -23.58 5.69
C VAL A 334 -7.29 -24.93 5.69
N GLU A 335 -6.70 -25.27 6.83
CA GLU A 335 -5.95 -26.50 7.07
C GLU A 335 -6.42 -27.11 8.40
N SER A 336 -6.98 -28.33 8.36
CA SER A 336 -7.44 -29.05 9.56
C SER A 336 -8.36 -28.21 10.45
N ASN A 337 -9.37 -27.57 9.86
CA ASN A 337 -10.32 -26.66 10.54
C ASN A 337 -9.65 -25.47 11.26
N SER A 338 -8.48 -25.04 10.80
CA SER A 338 -7.77 -23.86 11.32
C SER A 338 -7.11 -23.08 10.19
N VAL A 339 -6.80 -21.80 10.43
CA VAL A 339 -6.11 -20.94 9.48
C VAL A 339 -5.01 -20.18 10.21
N LEU A 340 -3.81 -20.15 9.63
CA LEU A 340 -2.72 -19.30 10.09
C LEU A 340 -2.80 -17.95 9.38
N HIS A 341 -3.02 -16.89 10.15
CA HIS A 341 -2.91 -15.51 9.72
C HIS A 341 -1.58 -14.94 10.21
N ARG A 342 -0.84 -14.32 9.30
CA ARG A 342 0.50 -13.79 9.59
C ARG A 342 0.46 -12.27 9.69
N VAL A 343 1.36 -11.73 10.53
CA VAL A 343 1.66 -10.31 10.66
C VAL A 343 0.42 -9.48 11.00
N LEU A 344 -0.16 -9.74 12.18
CA LEU A 344 -1.23 -8.95 12.76
C LEU A 344 -0.67 -8.05 13.87
N PRO A 345 -0.69 -6.72 13.69
CA PRO A 345 -0.30 -5.79 14.75
C PRO A 345 -1.14 -5.89 16.02
N TYR A 346 -0.48 -5.71 17.16
CA TYR A 346 -1.16 -5.73 18.47
C TYR A 346 -2.07 -4.50 18.67
N GLY A 347 -3.05 -4.63 19.58
CA GLY A 347 -3.90 -3.53 20.01
C GLY A 347 -4.94 -3.06 18.99
N LEU A 348 -5.20 -3.87 17.95
CA LEU A 348 -6.22 -3.65 16.93
C LEU A 348 -7.37 -4.66 17.05
N LEU A 349 -8.56 -4.24 16.62
CA LEU A 349 -9.73 -5.10 16.55
C LEU A 349 -9.79 -5.84 15.21
N TYR A 350 -9.92 -7.16 15.31
CA TYR A 350 -9.96 -8.07 14.18
C TYR A 350 -11.21 -8.93 14.18
N PHE A 351 -11.62 -9.33 12.98
CA PHE A 351 -12.74 -10.22 12.75
C PHE A 351 -12.30 -11.35 11.81
N GLN A 352 -12.48 -12.61 12.24
CA GLN A 352 -12.24 -13.76 11.37
C GLN A 352 -13.47 -14.00 10.48
N MET A 353 -13.25 -13.97 9.16
CA MET A 353 -14.30 -14.02 8.15
C MET A 353 -14.07 -15.15 7.15
N ALA A 354 -15.15 -15.67 6.56
CA ALA A 354 -15.11 -16.52 5.38
C ALA A 354 -16.09 -16.01 4.32
N ASP A 355 -15.90 -16.41 3.06
CA ASP A 355 -16.89 -16.16 2.02
C ASP A 355 -18.02 -17.20 2.12
N LYS A 356 -19.25 -16.74 2.21
CA LYS A 356 -20.45 -17.56 2.08
C LYS A 356 -21.34 -16.98 0.98
N LYS A 357 -21.24 -17.58 -0.21
CA LYS A 357 -22.02 -17.20 -1.41
C LYS A 357 -21.84 -15.73 -1.82
N GLY A 358 -20.61 -15.23 -1.80
CA GLY A 358 -20.27 -13.87 -2.20
C GLY A 358 -20.48 -12.82 -1.12
N LYS A 359 -20.55 -13.23 0.15
CA LYS A 359 -20.66 -12.34 1.31
C LYS A 359 -19.64 -12.75 2.37
N LEU A 360 -18.91 -11.77 2.90
CA LEU A 360 -18.08 -11.99 4.08
C LEU A 360 -18.97 -12.22 5.30
N VAL A 361 -18.82 -13.39 5.92
CA VAL A 361 -19.53 -13.76 7.14
C VAL A 361 -18.53 -14.04 8.27
N PRO A 362 -18.82 -13.59 9.51
CA PRO A 362 -18.01 -13.95 10.67
C PRO A 362 -18.00 -15.46 10.89
N THR A 363 -16.84 -15.96 11.31
CA THR A 363 -16.62 -17.40 11.62
C THR A 363 -16.28 -17.65 13.09
N GLY A 364 -16.16 -16.57 13.87
CA GLY A 364 -15.86 -16.61 15.30
C GLY A 364 -16.03 -15.22 15.92
N ASN A 365 -15.64 -15.12 17.19
CA ASN A 365 -15.72 -13.86 17.93
C ASN A 365 -14.65 -12.86 17.44
N PRO A 366 -14.96 -11.55 17.40
CA PRO A 366 -13.97 -10.50 17.21
C PRO A 366 -12.91 -10.62 18.29
N PHE A 367 -11.68 -10.19 18.00
CA PHE A 367 -10.60 -10.32 18.94
C PHE A 367 -9.60 -9.18 18.86
N VAL A 368 -8.90 -8.96 19.96
CA VAL A 368 -7.74 -8.06 20.05
C VAL A 368 -6.53 -8.89 20.49
N MET A 369 -5.39 -8.71 19.82
CA MET A 369 -4.13 -9.35 20.20
C MET A 369 -3.29 -8.42 21.07
N THR A 370 -2.68 -8.97 22.10
CA THR A 370 -1.60 -8.36 22.89
C THR A 370 -0.34 -9.24 22.78
N PRO A 371 0.85 -8.76 23.19
CA PRO A 371 2.05 -9.59 23.22
C PRO A 371 1.88 -10.89 24.02
N ASP A 372 1.03 -10.88 25.05
CA ASP A 372 0.89 -11.98 25.99
C ASP A 372 -0.31 -12.89 25.70
N SER A 373 -1.35 -12.38 25.02
CA SER A 373 -2.60 -13.13 24.85
C SER A 373 -3.52 -12.62 23.73
N ILE A 374 -4.54 -13.42 23.42
CA ILE A 374 -5.59 -13.09 22.47
C ILE A 374 -6.91 -12.96 23.23
N HIS A 375 -7.50 -11.77 23.21
CA HIS A 375 -8.76 -11.49 23.88
C HIS A 375 -9.91 -11.57 22.88
N PHE A 376 -10.68 -12.67 22.94
CA PHE A 376 -11.92 -12.79 22.19
C PHE A 376 -13.04 -12.02 22.89
N ILE A 377 -13.78 -11.23 22.11
CA ILE A 377 -14.86 -10.39 22.61
C ILE A 377 -16.18 -11.13 22.46
N THR A 378 -16.76 -11.49 23.60
CA THR A 378 -18.07 -12.13 23.69
C THR A 378 -19.04 -11.24 24.46
N PRO A 379 -20.33 -11.19 24.08
CA PRO A 379 -21.33 -10.45 24.84
C PRO A 379 -21.53 -11.07 26.23
N ILE A 380 -21.46 -10.23 27.27
CA ILE A 380 -21.69 -10.62 28.67
C ILE A 380 -23.02 -10.02 29.12
N ARG A 381 -23.89 -10.81 29.77
CA ARG A 381 -25.12 -10.31 30.39
C ARG A 381 -24.76 -9.46 31.62
N GLN A 382 -24.61 -8.17 31.39
CA GLN A 382 -24.25 -7.17 32.39
C GLN A 382 -24.84 -5.83 31.96
N THR A 383 -25.64 -5.21 32.83
CA THR A 383 -26.18 -3.88 32.57
C THR A 383 -25.06 -2.86 32.47
N THR A 384 -25.10 -2.10 31.38
CA THR A 384 -24.11 -1.10 31.01
C THR A 384 -24.84 0.18 30.63
N VAL A 385 -24.39 1.32 31.14
CA VAL A 385 -24.95 2.64 30.78
C VAL A 385 -24.15 3.24 29.63
N LEU A 386 -24.82 3.61 28.54
CA LEU A 386 -24.23 4.20 27.35
C LEU A 386 -24.83 5.58 27.11
N ASN A 387 -24.24 6.60 27.74
CA ASN A 387 -24.61 8.01 27.58
C ASN A 387 -23.40 8.82 27.12
N GLY A 388 -23.64 9.97 26.49
CA GLY A 388 -22.58 10.84 26.00
C GLY A 388 -21.79 10.24 24.84
N ILE A 389 -22.37 9.32 24.06
CA ILE A 389 -21.65 8.67 22.96
C ILE A 389 -21.46 9.64 21.81
N LEU A 390 -20.21 9.78 21.37
CA LEU A 390 -19.81 10.65 20.26
C LEU A 390 -19.72 9.86 18.95
N THR A 391 -19.99 10.53 17.84
CA THR A 391 -19.72 10.02 16.50
C THR A 391 -18.66 10.86 15.81
N TYR A 392 -17.91 10.26 14.89
CA TYR A 392 -16.72 10.87 14.32
C TYR A 392 -16.68 10.79 12.78
N ASP A 393 -16.14 11.85 12.20
CA ASP A 393 -15.53 11.86 10.87
C ASP A 393 -14.01 11.91 11.05
N VAL A 394 -13.37 10.76 10.91
CA VAL A 394 -11.95 10.52 11.25
C VAL A 394 -11.65 10.87 12.72
N LYS A 395 -11.33 12.13 13.02
CA LYS A 395 -11.09 12.65 14.38
C LYS A 395 -12.04 13.77 14.78
N ARG A 396 -12.77 14.35 13.82
CA ARG A 396 -13.71 15.43 14.07
C ARG A 396 -14.99 14.84 14.63
N VAL A 397 -15.41 15.33 15.79
CA VAL A 397 -16.74 15.03 16.32
C VAL A 397 -17.78 15.57 15.34
N LEU A 398 -18.72 14.73 14.95
CA LEU A 398 -19.82 15.13 14.09
C LEU A 398 -20.83 15.97 14.87
N GLU A 399 -21.32 17.02 14.23
CA GLU A 399 -22.54 17.69 14.65
C GLU A 399 -23.73 16.83 14.21
N LEU A 400 -24.63 16.57 15.14
CA LEU A 400 -25.77 15.68 14.96
C LEU A 400 -27.04 16.50 14.72
N GLY A 401 -27.81 16.12 13.71
CA GLY A 401 -29.14 16.68 13.49
C GLY A 401 -30.23 15.85 14.19
N ASP A 402 -31.45 15.98 13.67
CA ASP A 402 -32.63 15.24 14.16
C ASP A 402 -32.67 13.78 13.65
N GLU A 403 -31.65 13.34 12.90
CA GLU A 403 -31.61 11.97 12.41
C GLU A 403 -31.42 10.94 13.52
N ALA A 404 -32.07 9.79 13.35
CA ALA A 404 -31.99 8.70 14.29
C ALA A 404 -30.69 7.88 14.12
N TYR A 405 -30.14 7.46 15.24
CA TYR A 405 -28.99 6.56 15.35
C TYR A 405 -29.36 5.30 16.10
N THR A 406 -29.04 4.15 15.51
CA THR A 406 -29.24 2.84 16.13
C THR A 406 -27.94 2.36 16.78
N LEU A 407 -28.03 1.96 18.05
CA LEU A 407 -26.99 1.20 18.73
C LEU A 407 -27.10 -0.28 18.37
N TYR A 408 -25.97 -0.87 18.01
CA TYR A 408 -25.79 -2.29 17.80
C TYR A 408 -24.81 -2.85 18.84
N TYR A 409 -24.99 -4.11 19.19
CA TYR A 409 -23.98 -4.89 19.90
C TYR A 409 -23.59 -6.12 19.09
N TRP A 410 -22.39 -6.64 19.31
CA TRP A 410 -21.93 -7.83 18.64
C TRP A 410 -22.44 -9.11 19.32
N LYS A 411 -23.10 -9.96 18.54
CA LYS A 411 -23.42 -11.37 18.83
C LYS A 411 -23.60 -12.10 17.51
N ASP A 412 -22.54 -12.80 17.07
CA ASP A 412 -22.44 -13.49 15.78
C ASP A 412 -22.79 -12.58 14.57
N GLY A 413 -22.54 -11.28 14.73
CA GLY A 413 -23.02 -10.22 13.85
C GLY A 413 -23.55 -9.03 14.64
N TRP A 414 -23.86 -7.93 13.94
CA TRP A 414 -24.44 -6.73 14.54
C TRP A 414 -25.92 -6.93 14.85
N GLN A 415 -26.29 -6.86 16.12
CA GLN A 415 -27.66 -6.97 16.60
C GLN A 415 -28.16 -5.61 17.08
N PRO A 416 -29.32 -5.12 16.60
CA PRO A 416 -29.85 -3.84 17.05
C PRO A 416 -30.27 -3.91 18.51
N VAL A 417 -30.04 -2.82 19.24
CA VAL A 417 -30.41 -2.66 20.65
C VAL A 417 -31.54 -1.65 20.78
N LYS A 418 -31.26 -0.41 20.36
CA LYS A 418 -32.11 0.75 20.60
C LYS A 418 -31.75 1.85 19.62
N GLU A 419 -32.73 2.66 19.28
CA GLU A 419 -32.59 3.85 18.46
C GLU A 419 -32.82 5.10 19.30
N VAL A 420 -32.02 6.15 19.04
CA VAL A 420 -32.13 7.46 19.71
C VAL A 420 -31.83 8.59 18.72
N THR A 421 -32.31 9.78 19.04
CA THR A 421 -31.88 11.03 18.39
C THR A 421 -31.01 11.84 19.35
N SER A 422 -30.18 12.73 18.80
CA SER A 422 -29.39 13.65 19.62
C SER A 422 -30.31 14.68 20.30
N LYS A 423 -29.99 15.06 21.54
CA LYS A 423 -30.71 16.11 22.29
C LYS A 423 -29.94 17.41 22.41
N ASP A 424 -28.63 17.38 22.13
CA ASP A 424 -27.67 18.47 22.31
C ASP A 424 -26.86 18.72 21.03
N SER A 425 -27.26 18.11 19.91
CA SER A 425 -26.59 18.12 18.61
C SER A 425 -25.16 17.58 18.62
N ARG A 426 -24.76 16.84 19.66
CA ARG A 426 -23.37 16.37 19.82
C ARG A 426 -23.23 14.95 20.30
N THR A 427 -24.09 14.53 21.22
CA THR A 427 -24.01 13.23 21.88
C THR A 427 -25.27 12.40 21.67
N LEU A 428 -25.13 11.10 21.90
CA LEU A 428 -26.19 10.11 21.86
C LEU A 428 -26.30 9.40 23.21
N ASP A 429 -27.50 9.42 23.78
CA ASP A 429 -27.83 8.82 25.08
C ASP A 429 -28.71 7.59 24.92
N PHE A 430 -28.11 6.40 24.96
CA PHE A 430 -28.82 5.13 24.86
C PHE A 430 -29.36 4.64 26.21
N GLY A 431 -28.84 5.14 27.33
CA GLY A 431 -29.24 4.74 28.67
C GLY A 431 -28.74 3.34 29.05
N GLU A 432 -29.52 2.61 29.83
CA GLU A 432 -29.17 1.25 30.26
C GLU A 432 -29.35 0.23 29.13
N VAL A 433 -28.33 -0.61 28.95
CA VAL A 433 -28.28 -1.71 27.97
C VAL A 433 -27.91 -3.00 28.70
N PRO A 434 -28.64 -4.11 28.54
CA PRO A 434 -28.49 -5.32 29.37
C PRO A 434 -27.28 -6.20 29.00
N VAL A 435 -26.33 -5.66 28.25
CA VAL A 435 -25.17 -6.38 27.74
C VAL A 435 -23.93 -5.50 27.80
N ARG A 436 -22.78 -6.09 28.14
CA ARG A 436 -21.45 -5.55 27.87
C ARG A 436 -20.87 -6.32 26.68
N SER A 437 -20.59 -5.63 25.57
CA SER A 437 -20.08 -6.25 24.34
C SER A 437 -19.24 -5.25 23.54
N LEU A 438 -18.85 -5.64 22.32
CA LEU A 438 -18.47 -4.72 21.26
C LEU A 438 -19.72 -3.99 20.74
N PHE A 439 -19.68 -2.67 20.76
CA PHE A 439 -20.77 -1.82 20.30
C PHE A 439 -20.45 -1.14 18.98
N LEU A 440 -21.48 -0.76 18.23
CA LEU A 440 -21.39 0.07 17.04
C LEU A 440 -22.62 0.99 17.01
N VAL A 441 -22.41 2.27 16.76
CA VAL A 441 -23.51 3.22 16.49
C VAL A 441 -23.61 3.41 14.98
N CYS A 442 -24.81 3.44 14.42
CA CYS A 442 -25.01 3.67 12.99
C CYS A 442 -26.19 4.62 12.78
N GLY A 443 -26.00 5.64 11.96
CA GLY A 443 -27.04 6.56 11.51
C GLY A 443 -27.37 6.38 10.02
N ASN A 444 -28.44 7.02 9.57
CA ASN A 444 -28.93 6.92 8.19
C ASN A 444 -28.24 7.87 7.20
N THR A 445 -27.44 8.82 7.68
CA THR A 445 -26.63 9.71 6.83
C THR A 445 -25.39 8.99 6.30
N TYR A 446 -24.75 9.56 5.28
CA TYR A 446 -23.48 9.02 4.76
C TYR A 446 -22.41 8.93 5.85
N MET A 447 -22.25 9.98 6.66
CA MET A 447 -21.32 10.00 7.81
C MET A 447 -21.79 9.09 8.95
N GLY A 448 -23.09 9.04 9.23
CA GLY A 448 -23.68 8.18 10.26
C GLY A 448 -23.44 6.68 9.99
N ARG A 449 -23.34 6.27 8.72
CA ARG A 449 -22.98 4.89 8.35
C ARG A 449 -21.50 4.56 8.52
N MET A 450 -20.63 5.54 8.70
CA MET A 450 -19.17 5.33 8.71
C MET A 450 -18.58 5.12 10.09
N GLN A 451 -19.38 5.06 11.14
CA GLN A 451 -18.88 4.98 12.51
C GLN A 451 -18.10 3.69 12.80
N ARG A 452 -17.35 3.73 13.89
CA ARG A 452 -16.41 2.69 14.29
C ARG A 452 -16.91 1.89 15.48
N PRO A 453 -16.62 0.59 15.56
CA PRO A 453 -16.87 -0.20 16.75
C PRO A 453 -16.13 0.36 17.96
N PHE A 454 -16.69 0.16 19.14
CA PHE A 454 -16.03 0.53 20.39
C PHE A 454 -16.32 -0.46 21.51
N LEU A 455 -15.38 -0.52 22.45
CA LEU A 455 -15.53 -1.20 23.74
C LEU A 455 -15.65 -0.16 24.85
N LEU A 456 -16.14 -0.58 26.02
CA LEU A 456 -16.03 0.23 27.22
C LEU A 456 -14.85 -0.22 28.07
N GLU A 457 -13.91 0.69 28.24
CA GLU A 457 -12.77 0.59 29.18
C GLU A 457 -12.97 1.64 30.27
N ASP A 458 -13.02 1.21 31.54
CA ASP A 458 -13.29 2.08 32.69
C ASP A 458 -14.50 3.01 32.50
N GLY A 459 -15.56 2.48 31.86
CA GLY A 459 -16.80 3.20 31.57
C GLY A 459 -16.73 4.19 30.40
N LYS A 460 -15.60 4.27 29.68
CA LYS A 460 -15.40 5.17 28.54
C LYS A 460 -15.33 4.41 27.22
N PRO A 461 -15.91 4.94 26.14
CA PRO A 461 -15.76 4.38 24.80
C PRO A 461 -14.32 4.42 24.31
N VAL A 462 -13.79 3.26 23.89
CA VAL A 462 -12.52 3.12 23.18
C VAL A 462 -12.82 2.59 21.78
N TYR A 463 -12.60 3.43 20.78
CA TYR A 463 -12.92 3.15 19.38
C TYR A 463 -11.82 2.35 18.70
N TYR A 464 -12.25 1.41 17.85
CA TYR A 464 -11.40 0.53 17.06
C TYR A 464 -11.71 0.62 15.59
#